data_AF-M1PVZ1-F1
#
_entry.id   AF-M1PVZ1-F1
#
_cell.length_a   1.000
_cell.length_b   1.000
_cell.length_c   1.000
_cell.angle_alpha   90.00
_cell.angle_beta   90.00
_cell.angle_gamma   90.00
#
_symmetry.space_group_name_H-M   'P 1'
#
loop_
_entity.id
_entity.type
_entity.pdbx_description
1 polymer ?
#
loop_
_entity_poly.entity_id
_entity_poly.type
_entity_poly.pdbx_seq_one_letter_code
_entity_poly.pdbx_strand_id
1 'polypeptide(L)'
;MPPLFVGFFDGGDTFYDNFEEWAGIATSHDLENWKRVSRNGPWVESPYGSVRYMDGLIHENEIYYYYEYTRKDGSHEIRVNSMELD
;
A
#
# COMPACT_ATOMS: atom_id res chain seq x y z
N MET A 1 1.05 24.10 -8.19
CA MET A 1 2.08 23.05 -8.01
C MET A 1 1.79 21.94 -9.01
N PRO A 2 2.80 21.23 -9.54
CA PRO A 2 2.55 20.01 -10.32
C PRO A 2 1.76 19.01 -9.47
N PRO A 3 0.95 18.13 -10.08
CA PRO A 3 0.23 17.09 -9.35
C PRO A 3 1.22 16.23 -8.54
N LEU A 4 0.78 15.77 -7.37
CA LEU A 4 1.48 14.76 -6.58
C LEU A 4 0.77 13.43 -6.79
N PHE A 5 1.46 12.47 -7.37
CA PHE A 5 0.98 11.10 -7.51
C PHE A 5 1.49 10.26 -6.34
N VAL A 6 0.62 9.43 -5.80
CA VAL A 6 0.94 8.44 -4.78
C VAL A 6 0.89 7.06 -5.43
N GLY A 7 1.92 6.26 -5.19
CA GLY A 7 2.03 4.90 -5.70
C GLY A 7 2.24 3.95 -4.55
N PHE A 8 1.52 2.83 -4.57
CA PHE A 8 1.71 1.72 -3.66
C PHE A 8 2.53 0.63 -4.37
N PHE A 9 3.37 -0.05 -3.62
CA PHE A 9 4.14 -1.18 -4.13
C PHE A 9 4.33 -2.20 -3.04
N ASP A 10 4.45 -3.47 -3.41
CA ASP A 10 4.82 -4.53 -2.48
C ASP A 10 6.30 -4.87 -2.66
N GLY A 11 7.00 -5.08 -1.55
CA GLY A 11 8.44 -5.35 -1.54
C GLY A 11 8.82 -6.41 -0.53
N GLY A 12 10.06 -6.89 -0.66
CA GLY A 12 10.69 -7.85 0.23
C GLY A 12 12.21 -7.78 0.09
N ASP A 13 12.93 -8.36 1.04
CA ASP A 13 14.39 -8.38 1.03
C ASP A 13 14.92 -9.49 0.11
N THR A 14 14.17 -10.58 -0.04
CA THR A 14 14.54 -11.74 -0.82
C THR A 14 13.36 -12.29 -1.62
N PHE A 15 13.63 -13.23 -2.53
CA PHE A 15 12.58 -13.91 -3.29
C PHE A 15 11.64 -14.76 -2.42
N TYR A 16 12.01 -15.09 -1.18
CA TYR A 16 11.15 -15.84 -0.25
C TYR A 16 10.00 -14.98 0.30
N ASP A 17 10.16 -13.67 0.27
CA ASP A 17 9.12 -12.75 0.74
C ASP A 17 7.94 -12.68 -0.24
N ASN A 18 8.00 -13.35 -1.39
CA ASN A 18 6.88 -13.48 -2.32
C ASN A 18 5.64 -14.16 -1.71
N PHE A 19 5.78 -14.86 -0.59
CA PHE A 19 4.66 -15.42 0.17
C PHE A 19 4.08 -14.44 1.20
N GLU A 20 4.84 -13.42 1.60
CA GLU A 20 4.48 -12.40 2.58
C GLU A 20 5.14 -11.06 2.20
N GLU A 21 4.63 -10.44 1.14
CA GLU A 21 5.16 -9.18 0.62
C GLU A 21 4.68 -8.00 1.49
N TRP A 22 5.47 -6.93 1.56
CA TRP A 22 5.26 -5.81 2.46
C TRP A 22 4.93 -4.53 1.71
N ALA A 23 3.79 -3.91 2.04
CA ALA A 23 3.37 -2.66 1.41
C ALA A 23 4.34 -1.50 1.70
N GLY A 24 4.69 -0.78 0.65
CA GLY A 24 5.42 0.48 0.66
C GLY A 24 4.66 1.58 -0.08
N ILE A 25 5.12 2.81 0.10
CA ILE A 25 4.56 3.99 -0.55
C ILE A 25 5.65 4.81 -1.23
N ALA A 26 5.35 5.29 -2.43
CA ALA A 26 6.20 6.14 -3.23
C ALA A 26 5.41 7.34 -3.77
N THR A 27 6.12 8.40 -4.13
CA THR A 27 5.52 9.58 -4.74
C THR A 27 6.24 9.97 -6.02
N SER A 28 5.50 10.54 -6.96
CA SER A 28 6.03 11.11 -8.19
C SER A 28 5.31 12.41 -8.55
N HIS A 29 5.96 13.25 -9.34
CA HIS A 29 5.34 14.44 -9.94
C HIS A 29 5.14 14.31 -11.46
N ASP A 30 5.67 13.25 -12.08
CA ASP A 30 5.70 13.05 -13.53
C ASP A 30 5.35 11.62 -13.97
N LEU A 31 4.97 10.74 -13.03
CA LEU A 31 4.67 9.31 -13.23
C LEU A 31 5.85 8.45 -13.74
N GLU A 32 7.02 9.05 -13.99
CA GLU A 32 8.22 8.36 -14.46
C GLU A 32 9.25 8.21 -13.34
N ASN A 33 9.49 9.30 -12.61
CA ASN A 33 10.48 9.38 -11.54
C ASN A 33 9.81 9.23 -10.19
N TRP A 34 10.00 8.06 -9.57
CA TRP A 34 9.39 7.70 -8.28
C TRP A 34 10.40 7.78 -7.13
N LYS A 35 9.97 8.35 -6.01
CA LYS A 35 10.74 8.40 -4.76
C LYS A 35 10.03 7.61 -3.69
N ARG A 36 10.70 6.61 -3.12
CA ARG A 36 10.19 5.86 -1.96
C ARG A 36 10.06 6.78 -0.74
N VAL A 37 8.91 6.73 -0.10
CA VAL A 37 8.63 7.39 1.17
C VAL A 37 8.92 6.44 2.33
N SER A 38 8.46 5.18 2.26
CA SER A 38 8.83 4.12 3.20
C SER A 38 10.24 3.60 2.91
N ARG A 39 11.19 3.89 3.81
CA ARG A 39 12.63 3.61 3.60
C ARG A 39 13.26 2.66 4.62
N ASN A 40 12.63 2.50 5.79
CA ASN A 40 13.19 1.74 6.91
C ASN A 40 12.31 0.52 7.27
N GLY A 41 11.60 -0.03 6.29
CA GLY A 41 10.64 -1.11 6.48
C GLY A 41 9.32 -0.86 5.73
N PRO A 42 8.30 -1.68 6.00
CA PRO A 42 6.96 -1.51 5.45
C PRO A 42 6.38 -0.15 5.83
N TRP A 43 5.48 0.36 5.00
CA TRP A 43 4.70 1.55 5.33
C TRP A 43 3.61 1.24 6.35
N VAL A 44 2.97 0.08 6.22
CA VAL A 44 1.86 -0.37 7.06
C VAL A 44 1.92 -1.88 7.22
N GLU A 45 1.57 -2.35 8.41
CA GLU A 45 1.60 -3.77 8.78
C GLU A 45 0.35 -4.11 9.60
N SER A 46 0.00 -5.40 9.61
CA SER A 46 -0.90 -5.93 10.61
C SER A 46 -0.11 -6.37 11.85
N PRO A 47 -0.73 -6.48 13.04
CA PRO A 47 -0.07 -7.10 14.19
C PRO A 47 0.29 -8.57 14.00
N TYR A 48 -0.11 -9.18 12.88
CA TYR A 48 0.01 -10.61 12.61
C TYR A 48 0.80 -10.92 11.33
N GLY A 49 1.25 -9.91 10.58
CA GLY A 49 1.92 -10.04 9.29
C GLY A 49 1.75 -8.81 8.42
N SER A 50 1.76 -8.98 7.11
CA SER A 50 1.74 -7.90 6.15
C SER A 50 0.35 -7.31 5.90
N VAL A 51 0.41 -6.08 5.36
CA VAL A 51 -0.65 -5.51 4.54
C VAL A 51 -0.06 -5.42 3.13
N ARG A 52 -0.80 -5.86 2.10
CA ARG A 52 -0.32 -5.96 0.71
C ARG A 52 -1.42 -5.73 -0.31
N TYR A 53 -1.04 -5.60 -1.58
CA TYR A 53 -1.94 -5.33 -2.71
C TYR A 53 -2.82 -4.10 -2.46
N MET A 54 -2.21 -3.06 -1.88
CA MET A 54 -2.84 -1.77 -1.65
C MET A 54 -3.27 -1.14 -2.99
N ASP A 55 -4.56 -0.83 -3.11
CA ASP A 55 -5.12 -0.09 -4.23
C ASP A 55 -6.02 1.04 -3.76
N GLY A 56 -5.98 2.17 -4.48
CA GLY A 56 -6.75 3.36 -4.18
C GLY A 56 -7.74 3.67 -5.30
N LEU A 57 -9.03 3.46 -5.04
CA LEU A 57 -10.11 3.76 -5.97
C LEU A 57 -10.78 5.08 -5.60
N ILE A 58 -10.64 6.08 -6.47
CA ILE A 58 -11.40 7.33 -6.35
C ILE A 58 -12.78 7.13 -6.96
N HIS A 59 -13.82 7.40 -6.18
CA HIS A 59 -15.21 7.39 -6.63
C HIS A 59 -15.96 8.57 -6.00
N GLU A 60 -16.53 9.44 -6.84
CA GLU A 60 -17.13 10.71 -6.42
C GLU A 60 -16.15 11.57 -5.61
N ASN A 61 -16.50 11.96 -4.37
CA ASN A 61 -15.64 12.74 -3.47
C ASN A 61 -14.96 11.87 -2.40
N GLU A 62 -14.84 10.56 -2.63
CA GLU A 62 -14.21 9.62 -1.70
C GLU A 62 -13.10 8.82 -2.39
N ILE A 63 -12.12 8.42 -1.61
CA ILE A 63 -11.14 7.41 -2.00
C ILE A 63 -11.28 6.18 -1.10
N TYR A 64 -11.38 5.02 -1.74
CA TYR A 64 -11.47 3.71 -1.13
C TYR A 64 -10.12 3.01 -1.25
N TYR A 65 -9.53 2.68 -0.12
CA TYR A 65 -8.29 1.90 -0.04
C TYR A 65 -8.60 0.44 0.19
N TYR A 66 -8.47 -0.37 -0.85
CA TYR A 66 -8.58 -1.83 -0.80
C TYR A 66 -7.22 -2.46 -0.56
N TYR A 67 -7.16 -3.50 0.27
CA TYR A 67 -5.92 -4.19 0.60
C TYR A 67 -6.16 -5.56 1.21
N GLU A 68 -5.17 -6.45 1.12
CA GLU A 68 -5.12 -7.69 1.90
C GLU A 68 -4.49 -7.45 3.26
N TYR A 69 -5.05 -8.09 4.30
CA TYR A 69 -4.62 -7.96 5.69
C TYR A 69 -4.37 -9.34 6.31
N THR A 70 -3.16 -9.59 6.81
CA THR A 70 -2.84 -10.83 7.52
C THR A 70 -3.53 -10.88 8.88
N ARG A 71 -4.32 -11.94 9.11
CA ARG A 71 -5.07 -12.20 10.34
C ARG A 71 -4.23 -12.97 11.35
N LYS A 72 -4.76 -13.08 12.58
CA LYS A 72 -4.13 -13.82 13.68
C LYS A 72 -3.81 -15.28 13.37
N ASP A 73 -4.61 -15.92 12.50
CA ASP A 73 -4.40 -17.31 12.07
C ASP A 73 -3.48 -17.44 10.85
N GLY A 74 -2.89 -16.34 10.37
CA GLY A 74 -2.04 -16.28 9.19
C GLY A 74 -2.79 -16.26 7.87
N SER A 75 -4.13 -16.26 7.87
CA SER A 75 -4.91 -16.09 6.65
C SER A 75 -4.94 -14.62 6.20
N HIS A 76 -5.14 -14.39 4.91
CA HIS A 76 -5.33 -13.05 4.35
C HIS A 76 -6.80 -12.80 4.04
N GLU A 77 -7.29 -11.62 4.38
CA GLU A 77 -8.62 -11.16 4.00
C GLU A 77 -8.55 -9.79 3.34
N ILE A 78 -9.43 -9.56 2.36
CA ILE A 78 -9.58 -8.23 1.77
C ILE A 78 -10.32 -7.31 2.74
N ARG A 79 -9.84 -6.08 2.87
CA ARG A 79 -10.46 -5.01 3.65
C ARG A 79 -10.54 -3.73 2.82
N VAL A 80 -11.37 -2.82 3.30
CA VAL A 80 -11.50 -1.47 2.73
C VAL A 80 -11.58 -0.45 3.85
N ASN A 81 -10.85 0.67 3.69
CA ASN A 81 -11.11 1.91 4.39
C ASN A 81 -11.43 2.99 3.36
N SER A 82 -12.24 3.98 3.72
CA SER A 82 -12.48 5.14 2.88
C SER A 82 -12.15 6.44 3.61
N MET A 83 -11.85 7.47 2.83
CA MET A 83 -11.77 8.85 3.29
C MET A 83 -12.36 9.79 2.24
N GLU A 84 -12.93 10.90 2.69
CA GLU A 84 -13.37 11.98 1.81
C GLU A 84 -12.14 12.70 1.23
N LEU A 85 -12.25 13.16 -0.02
CA LEU A 85 -11.25 13.98 -0.69
C LEU A 85 -11.53 15.45 -0.35
N ASP A 86 -10.57 16.10 0.32
CA ASP A 86 -10.58 17.54 0.64
C ASP A 86 -10.28 18.43 -0.58
#